data_AF-A0A849Y972-F1
#
_entry.id   AF-A0A849Y972-F1
#
_cell.length_a   1.000
_cell.length_b   1.000
_cell.length_c   1.000
_cell.angle_alpha   90.00
_cell.angle_beta   90.00
_cell.angle_gamma   90.00
#
_symmetry.space_group_name_H-M   'P 1'
#
loop_
_entity.id
_entity.type
_entity.pdbx_description
1 polymer ?
#
loop_
_entity_poly.entity_id
_entity_poly.type
_entity_poly.pdbx_seq_one_letter_code
_entity_poly.pdbx_strand_id
1 'polypeptide(L)'
;ARNRTRELFSKILSNPNPKWAFNQSPLFLEFLMGRQDFECTPWGMVTYNIFGWQKPCYLLDEGYVPTFQQLLDETEWARYGYHSGNPRCANCMVHSGYEATAVDATFSSFKHFARTVKLTLFGLKASRPVGPDFQFRAPLAAASPSAAEAPVIRGCAAIRPKEDPAGGVKA
;
A
#
# COMPACT_ATOMS: atom_id res chain seq x y z
N ALA A 1 -9.74 -15.97 0.70
CA ALA A 1 -8.77 -16.05 1.81
C ALA A 1 -8.76 -14.77 2.66
N ARG A 2 -8.84 -13.57 2.05
CA ARG A 2 -8.84 -12.26 2.73
C ARG A 2 -9.81 -12.14 3.93
N ASN A 3 -11.03 -12.66 3.83
CA ASN A 3 -11.99 -12.63 4.94
C ASN A 3 -11.54 -13.43 6.17
N ARG A 4 -10.88 -14.58 5.98
CA ARG A 4 -10.32 -15.37 7.09
C ARG A 4 -9.24 -14.58 7.83
N THR A 5 -8.42 -13.82 7.10
CA THR A 5 -7.43 -12.90 7.67
C THR A 5 -8.12 -11.81 8.50
N ARG A 6 -9.18 -11.19 7.97
CA ARG A 6 -9.97 -10.19 8.70
C ARG A 6 -10.58 -10.73 9.98
N GLU A 7 -11.17 -11.93 9.93
CA GLU A 7 -11.72 -12.61 11.09
C GLU A 7 -10.65 -12.89 12.16
N LEU A 8 -9.46 -13.35 11.74
CA LEU A 8 -8.34 -13.60 12.64
C LEU A 8 -7.89 -12.32 13.35
N PHE A 9 -7.58 -11.27 12.59
CA PHE A 9 -7.12 -10.00 13.17
C PHE A 9 -8.20 -9.31 13.99
N SER A 10 -9.47 -9.42 13.60
CA SER A 10 -10.59 -8.93 14.41
C SER A 10 -10.62 -9.60 15.78
N LYS A 11 -10.46 -10.94 15.85
CA LYS A 11 -10.40 -11.68 17.12
C LYS A 11 -9.19 -11.30 17.98
N ILE A 12 -8.02 -11.12 17.37
CA ILE A 12 -6.77 -10.78 18.09
C ILE A 12 -6.81 -9.33 18.60
N LEU A 13 -7.26 -8.39 17.76
CA LEU A 13 -7.18 -6.95 18.02
C LEU A 13 -8.44 -6.36 18.64
N SER A 14 -9.53 -7.13 18.80
CA SER A 14 -10.71 -6.68 19.56
C SER A 14 -10.44 -6.53 21.05
N ASN A 15 -9.51 -7.33 21.58
CA ASN A 15 -9.05 -7.26 22.97
C ASN A 15 -7.54 -7.58 23.03
N PRO A 16 -6.69 -6.67 22.51
CA PRO A 16 -5.26 -6.93 22.43
C PRO A 16 -4.64 -6.89 23.83
N ASN A 17 -3.51 -7.59 24.01
CA ASN A 17 -2.76 -7.48 25.26
C ASN A 17 -2.30 -6.03 25.44
N PRO A 18 -2.57 -5.37 26.60
CA PRO A 18 -2.20 -3.98 26.83
C PRO A 18 -0.68 -3.74 26.80
N LYS A 19 0.15 -4.79 26.88
CA LYS A 19 1.61 -4.70 26.76
C LYS A 19 2.10 -4.64 25.31
N TRP A 20 1.24 -4.91 24.33
CA TRP A 20 1.66 -4.89 22.92
C TRP A 20 1.76 -3.45 22.42
N ALA A 21 2.96 -3.05 22.04
CA ALA A 21 3.22 -1.82 21.31
C ALA A 21 3.28 -2.15 19.81
N PHE A 22 2.38 -1.56 19.04
CA PHE A 22 2.36 -1.71 17.59
C PHE A 22 3.12 -0.57 16.92
N ASN A 23 4.01 -0.90 15.99
CA ASN A 23 4.71 0.08 15.15
C ASN A 23 3.90 0.52 13.92
N GLN A 24 2.69 -0.02 13.77
CA GLN A 24 1.84 0.21 12.60
C GLN A 24 0.82 1.30 12.88
N SER A 25 0.36 1.97 11.83
CA SER A 25 -0.67 2.99 11.92
C SER A 25 -1.98 2.42 12.46
N PRO A 26 -2.73 3.18 13.28
CA PRO A 26 -4.02 2.72 13.81
C PRO A 26 -5.04 2.36 12.73
N LEU A 27 -5.03 3.07 11.59
CA LEU A 27 -5.94 2.79 10.48
C LEU A 27 -5.57 1.50 9.73
N PHE A 28 -4.28 1.16 9.62
CA PHE A 28 -3.88 -0.12 9.06
C PHE A 28 -4.32 -1.29 9.94
N LEU A 29 -4.21 -1.16 11.26
CA LEU A 29 -4.71 -2.18 12.19
C LEU A 29 -6.24 -2.36 12.04
N GLU A 30 -6.99 -1.28 11.85
CA GLU A 30 -8.41 -1.38 11.53
C GLU A 30 -8.71 -1.97 10.15
N PHE A 31 -7.87 -1.71 9.14
CA PHE A 31 -7.96 -2.37 7.84
C PHE A 31 -7.77 -3.89 7.97
N LEU A 32 -6.79 -4.33 8.78
CA LEU A 32 -6.59 -5.75 9.09
C LEU A 32 -7.83 -6.35 9.77
N MET A 33 -8.51 -5.62 10.63
CA MET A 33 -9.77 -6.04 11.26
C MET A 33 -11.00 -5.99 10.32
N GLY A 34 -10.84 -5.48 9.09
CA GLY A 34 -11.94 -5.28 8.16
C GLY A 34 -12.88 -4.11 8.52
N ARG A 35 -12.43 -3.17 9.36
CA ARG A 35 -13.16 -1.95 9.71
C ARG A 35 -12.90 -0.79 8.75
N GLN A 36 -11.80 -0.87 8.00
CA GLN A 36 -11.49 -0.02 6.85
C GLN A 36 -11.32 -0.89 5.61
N ASP A 37 -11.64 -0.32 4.47
CA ASP A 37 -11.29 -0.88 3.17
C ASP A 37 -10.42 0.14 2.45
N PHE A 38 -9.22 -0.30 2.10
CA PHE A 38 -8.21 0.51 1.43
C PHE A 38 -7.82 -0.19 0.13
N GLU A 39 -7.41 0.62 -0.83
CA GLU A 39 -6.73 0.14 -2.03
C GLU A 39 -5.22 0.20 -1.81
N CYS A 40 -4.47 -0.72 -2.40
CA CYS A 40 -3.03 -0.81 -2.20
C CYS A 40 -2.32 0.40 -2.82
N THR A 41 -1.30 0.92 -2.14
CA THR A 41 -0.36 1.91 -2.68
C THR A 41 0.97 1.21 -3.01
N PRO A 42 1.11 0.52 -4.16
CA PRO A 42 2.27 -0.31 -4.48
C PRO A 42 3.58 0.47 -4.62
N TRP A 43 3.53 1.78 -4.84
CA TRP A 43 4.69 2.69 -4.85
C TRP A 43 5.11 3.19 -3.46
N GLY A 44 4.35 2.85 -2.41
CA GLY A 44 4.57 3.40 -1.06
C GLY A 44 5.84 2.88 -0.36
N MET A 45 6.24 1.65 -0.66
CA MET A 45 7.46 1.03 -0.10
C MET A 45 8.22 0.28 -1.19
N VAL A 46 9.02 1.03 -1.95
CA VAL A 46 9.92 0.50 -2.98
C VAL A 46 11.25 0.04 -2.40
N THR A 47 11.89 -0.93 -3.05
CA THR A 47 13.15 -1.52 -2.59
C THR A 47 14.26 -1.28 -3.62
N TYR A 48 15.41 -0.81 -3.16
CA TYR A 48 16.66 -0.78 -3.95
C TYR A 48 17.63 -1.82 -3.37
N ASN A 49 18.23 -2.64 -4.22
CA ASN A 49 19.21 -3.64 -3.84
C ASN A 49 20.36 -3.73 -4.87
N ILE A 50 21.21 -4.75 -4.75
CA ILE A 50 22.37 -4.94 -5.64
C ILE A 50 22.01 -5.10 -7.12
N PHE A 51 20.78 -5.49 -7.43
CA PHE A 51 20.25 -5.64 -8.80
C PHE A 51 19.57 -4.37 -9.33
N GLY A 52 19.45 -3.33 -8.51
CA GLY A 52 18.81 -2.06 -8.84
C GLY A 52 17.50 -1.84 -8.08
N TRP A 53 16.63 -1.00 -8.65
CA TRP A 53 15.28 -0.76 -8.13
C TRP A 53 14.39 -1.94 -8.48
N GLN A 54 13.89 -2.64 -7.46
CA GLN A 54 12.97 -3.74 -7.67
C GLN A 54 11.63 -3.22 -8.18
N LYS A 55 11.07 -3.87 -9.21
CA LYS A 55 9.72 -3.58 -9.68
C LYS A 55 8.70 -3.74 -8.54
N PRO A 56 7.55 -3.02 -8.61
CA PRO A 56 6.71 -2.80 -7.43
C PRO A 56 6.12 -4.07 -6.84
N CYS A 57 5.94 -4.03 -5.51
CA CYS A 57 5.60 -5.18 -4.68
C CYS A 57 6.70 -6.26 -4.74
N TYR A 58 7.74 -6.12 -3.89
CA TYR A 58 8.88 -7.05 -3.81
C TYR A 58 8.52 -8.54 -3.65
N LEU A 59 7.27 -8.82 -3.27
CA LEU A 59 6.70 -10.17 -3.17
C LEU A 59 6.32 -10.80 -4.53
N LEU A 60 6.17 -9.99 -5.58
CA LEU A 60 5.78 -10.45 -6.92
C LEU A 60 6.97 -10.78 -7.82
N ASP A 61 8.17 -10.35 -7.44
CA ASP A 61 9.44 -10.64 -8.09
C ASP A 61 9.39 -10.49 -9.63
N GLU A 62 9.05 -9.30 -10.11
CA GLU A 62 8.86 -9.00 -11.53
C GLU A 62 10.12 -8.40 -12.19
N GLY A 63 11.26 -8.46 -11.51
CA GLY A 63 12.55 -7.96 -11.98
C GLY A 63 12.94 -6.59 -11.41
N TYR A 64 13.94 -5.98 -12.05
CA TYR A 64 14.63 -4.78 -11.58
C TYR A 64 14.82 -3.76 -12.70
N VAL A 65 14.96 -2.49 -12.33
CA VAL A 65 15.31 -1.38 -13.22
C VAL A 65 16.46 -0.58 -12.61
N PRO A 66 17.38 -0.03 -13.43
CA PRO A 66 18.58 0.65 -12.93
C PRO A 66 18.30 1.99 -12.26
N THR A 67 17.18 2.66 -12.57
CA THR A 67 16.88 3.99 -12.02
C THR A 67 15.48 4.07 -11.42
N PHE A 68 15.33 4.93 -10.41
CA PHE A 68 14.03 5.16 -9.78
C PHE A 68 13.03 5.76 -10.77
N GLN A 69 13.49 6.62 -11.69
CA GLN A 69 12.63 7.22 -12.70
C GLN A 69 12.03 6.16 -13.63
N GLN A 70 12.84 5.20 -14.10
CA GLN A 70 12.32 4.07 -14.89
C GLN A 70 11.31 3.23 -14.11
N LEU A 71 11.50 3.04 -12.81
CA LEU A 71 10.52 2.35 -11.96
C LEU A 71 9.16 3.07 -12.00
N LEU A 72 9.18 4.41 -11.92
CA LEU A 72 7.96 5.21 -11.96
C LEU A 72 7.27 5.16 -13.33
N ASP A 73 8.04 5.31 -14.40
CA ASP A 73 7.51 5.50 -15.75
C ASP A 73 7.14 4.18 -16.44
N GLU A 74 7.90 3.11 -16.24
CA GLU A 74 7.72 1.83 -16.94
C GLU A 74 6.81 0.84 -16.20
N THR A 75 6.45 1.13 -14.94
CA THR A 75 5.53 0.26 -14.20
C THR A 75 4.08 0.51 -14.61
N GLU A 76 3.39 -0.55 -15.02
CA GLU A 76 1.93 -0.56 -15.21
C GLU A 76 1.17 -0.59 -13.86
N TRP A 77 1.12 0.54 -13.15
CA TRP A 77 0.55 0.67 -11.80
C TRP A 77 -0.88 0.14 -11.66
N ALA A 78 -1.69 0.24 -12.72
CA ALA A 78 -3.07 -0.24 -12.74
C ALA A 78 -3.21 -1.77 -12.54
N ARG A 79 -2.12 -2.54 -12.70
CA ARG A 79 -2.12 -4.01 -12.53
C ARG A 79 -1.92 -4.46 -11.08
N TYR A 80 -1.71 -3.54 -10.15
CA TYR A 80 -1.44 -3.85 -8.75
C TYR A 80 -2.61 -3.43 -7.87
N GLY A 81 -2.79 -4.15 -6.77
CA GLY A 81 -3.80 -3.85 -5.78
C GLY A 81 -5.01 -4.76 -5.82
N TYR A 82 -5.92 -4.59 -4.87
CA TYR A 82 -7.04 -5.50 -4.66
C TYR A 82 -8.05 -5.43 -5.81
N HIS A 83 -8.33 -4.22 -6.29
CA HIS A 83 -9.27 -4.00 -7.39
C HIS A 83 -8.68 -4.17 -8.80
N SER A 84 -7.38 -4.44 -8.95
CA SER A 84 -6.73 -4.55 -10.27
C SER A 84 -7.11 -5.79 -11.08
N GLY A 85 -7.78 -6.77 -10.47
CA GLY A 85 -8.03 -8.08 -11.09
C GLY A 85 -6.80 -9.00 -11.12
N ASN A 86 -5.65 -8.57 -10.61
CA ASN A 86 -4.46 -9.41 -10.53
C ASN A 86 -4.65 -10.52 -9.47
N PRO A 87 -4.60 -11.81 -9.85
CA PRO A 87 -4.84 -12.91 -8.92
C PRO A 87 -3.84 -12.95 -7.76
N ARG A 88 -2.63 -12.40 -7.96
CA ARG A 88 -1.60 -12.31 -6.92
C ARG A 88 -1.91 -11.23 -5.87
N CYS A 89 -2.68 -10.21 -6.25
CA CYS A 89 -3.09 -9.12 -5.35
C CYS A 89 -4.48 -9.36 -4.73
N ALA A 90 -5.30 -10.25 -5.32
CA ALA A 90 -6.70 -10.48 -4.96
C ALA A 90 -6.96 -10.84 -3.48
N ASN A 91 -5.96 -11.27 -2.72
CA ASN A 91 -6.10 -11.51 -1.27
C ASN A 91 -5.06 -10.77 -0.42
N CYS A 92 -4.25 -9.91 -1.03
CA CYS A 92 -3.12 -9.27 -0.37
C CYS A 92 -3.61 -8.26 0.68
N MET A 93 -3.00 -8.27 1.87
CA MET A 93 -3.22 -7.29 2.96
C MET A 93 -1.89 -6.87 3.60
N VAL A 94 -0.79 -6.94 2.84
CA VAL A 94 0.55 -6.75 3.37
C VAL A 94 0.81 -5.27 3.71
N HIS A 95 1.53 -5.03 4.80
CA HIS A 95 1.88 -3.69 5.26
C HIS A 95 2.58 -2.85 4.16
N SER A 96 3.44 -3.46 3.32
CA SER A 96 4.25 -2.72 2.35
C SER A 96 3.46 -1.92 1.32
N GLY A 97 2.21 -2.30 1.06
CA GLY A 97 1.29 -1.51 0.22
C GLY A 97 0.27 -0.71 1.03
N TYR A 98 -0.34 -1.34 2.03
CA TYR A 98 -1.51 -0.77 2.71
C TYR A 98 -1.17 0.17 3.88
N GLU A 99 0.03 0.09 4.45
CA GLU A 99 0.46 1.02 5.48
C GLU A 99 0.62 2.43 4.89
N ALA A 100 1.23 2.54 3.71
CA ALA A 100 1.32 3.81 2.99
C ALA A 100 -0.07 4.41 2.71
N THR A 101 -1.04 3.58 2.31
CA THR A 101 -2.44 4.02 2.12
C THR A 101 -3.07 4.48 3.43
N ALA A 102 -2.85 3.76 4.53
CA ALA A 102 -3.41 4.10 5.83
C ALA A 102 -2.82 5.40 6.40
N VAL A 103 -1.52 5.62 6.16
CA VAL A 103 -0.83 6.87 6.50
C VAL A 103 -1.37 8.02 5.65
N ASP A 104 -1.46 7.85 4.34
CA ASP A 104 -2.05 8.88 3.46
C ASP A 104 -3.47 9.24 3.89
N ALA A 105 -4.33 8.22 4.09
CA ALA A 105 -5.70 8.40 4.55
C ALA A 105 -5.80 9.18 5.88
N THR A 106 -4.83 8.96 6.79
CA THR A 106 -4.77 9.68 8.08
C THR A 106 -4.64 11.19 7.86
N PHE A 107 -3.88 11.63 6.86
CA PHE A 107 -3.58 13.04 6.64
C PHE A 107 -4.41 13.68 5.53
N SER A 108 -4.97 12.89 4.61
CA SER A 108 -5.81 13.38 3.52
C SER A 108 -7.29 13.57 3.90
N SER A 109 -7.72 13.12 5.10
CA SER A 109 -9.10 13.25 5.55
C SER A 109 -9.22 13.58 7.04
N PHE A 110 -9.93 14.66 7.36
CA PHE A 110 -10.25 15.03 8.75
C PHE A 110 -10.97 13.92 9.52
N LYS A 111 -11.83 13.14 8.85
CA LYS A 111 -12.55 12.01 9.46
C LYS A 111 -11.57 10.92 9.90
N HIS A 112 -10.64 10.55 9.01
CA HIS A 112 -9.61 9.54 9.29
C HIS A 112 -8.61 10.06 10.32
N PHE A 113 -8.22 11.33 10.25
CA PHE A 113 -7.37 11.97 11.25
C PHE A 113 -7.98 11.90 12.66
N ALA A 114 -9.23 12.36 12.83
CA ALA A 114 -9.92 12.31 14.11
C ALA A 114 -10.09 10.87 14.62
N ARG A 115 -10.28 9.92 13.70
CA ARG A 115 -10.33 8.49 14.03
C ARG A 115 -8.98 7.97 14.51
N THR A 116 -7.88 8.31 13.85
CA THR A 116 -6.52 7.97 14.28
C THR A 116 -6.23 8.52 15.67
N VAL A 117 -6.53 9.80 15.92
CA VAL A 117 -6.39 10.40 17.26
C VAL A 117 -7.18 9.62 18.32
N LYS A 118 -8.44 9.28 18.03
CA LYS A 118 -9.27 8.47 18.93
C LYS A 118 -8.64 7.10 19.21
N LEU A 119 -8.16 6.42 18.18
CA LEU A 119 -7.55 5.08 18.32
C LEU A 119 -6.21 5.14 19.08
N THR A 120 -5.41 6.19 18.89
CA THR A 120 -4.16 6.37 19.63
C THR A 120 -4.41 6.64 21.11
N LEU A 121 -5.42 7.43 21.46
CA LEU A 121 -5.72 7.77 22.86
C LEU A 121 -6.48 6.66 23.62
N PHE A 122 -7.41 5.98 22.94
CA PHE A 122 -8.33 5.03 23.58
C PHE A 122 -8.08 3.55 23.21
N GLY A 123 -7.12 3.30 22.31
CA GLY A 123 -6.78 1.98 21.80
C GLY A 123 -7.77 1.44 20.75
N LEU A 124 -7.49 0.23 20.25
CA LEU A 124 -8.29 -0.47 19.23
C LEU A 124 -9.61 -1.09 19.74
N LYS A 125 -10.01 -0.77 20.98
CA LYS A 125 -11.17 -1.36 21.69
C LYS A 125 -12.40 -1.43 20.79
N ALA A 126 -13.14 -2.54 20.94
CA ALA A 126 -14.28 -2.95 20.12
C ALA A 126 -15.16 -1.79 19.59
N SER A 127 -14.79 -1.23 18.44
CA SER A 127 -15.72 -0.52 17.57
C SER A 127 -16.49 -1.57 16.75
N ARG A 128 -17.72 -1.20 16.40
CA ARG A 128 -18.84 -2.01 15.84
C ARG A 128 -18.41 -3.32 15.13
N PRO A 129 -19.13 -4.44 15.34
CA PRO A 129 -18.92 -5.64 14.52
C PRO A 129 -18.94 -5.29 13.04
N VAL A 130 -18.06 -5.96 12.28
CA VAL A 130 -17.98 -5.87 10.82
C VAL A 130 -19.41 -6.05 10.29
N GLY A 131 -19.99 -4.95 9.79
CA GLY A 131 -21.34 -4.98 9.27
C GLY A 131 -21.39 -5.84 8.00
N PRO A 132 -22.54 -6.46 7.66
CA PRO A 132 -22.70 -7.23 6.43
C PRO A 132 -22.60 -6.39 5.14
N ASP A 133 -22.36 -5.08 5.24
CA ASP A 133 -22.44 -4.12 4.13
C ASP A 133 -21.21 -4.06 3.21
N PHE A 134 -20.11 -4.75 3.53
CA PHE A 134 -19.00 -4.90 2.57
C PHE A 134 -19.16 -6.21 1.79
N GLN A 135 -20.21 -6.26 0.96
CA GLN A 135 -20.31 -7.27 -0.07
C GLN A 135 -19.09 -7.13 -0.99
N PHE A 136 -18.37 -8.23 -1.13
CA PHE A 136 -17.36 -8.46 -2.14
C PHE A 136 -17.93 -8.05 -3.51
N ARG A 137 -17.53 -6.88 -4.02
CA ARG A 137 -17.73 -6.56 -5.43
C ARG A 137 -16.48 -7.05 -6.14
N ALA A 138 -16.59 -8.22 -6.76
CA ALA A 138 -15.64 -8.64 -7.78
C ALA A 138 -15.43 -7.45 -8.75
N PRO A 139 -14.20 -7.16 -9.20
CA PRO A 139 -13.99 -6.10 -10.16
C PRO A 139 -14.88 -6.38 -11.38
N LEU A 140 -15.70 -5.40 -11.74
CA LEU A 140 -16.32 -5.36 -13.05
C LEU A 140 -15.16 -5.45 -14.05
N ALA A 141 -15.24 -6.38 -15.01
CA ALA A 141 -14.23 -6.57 -16.05
C ALA A 141 -13.69 -5.21 -16.51
N ALA A 142 -12.37 -5.05 -16.46
CA ALA A 142 -11.68 -3.78 -16.63
C ALA A 142 -12.21 -2.99 -17.83
N ALA A 143 -12.82 -1.84 -17.56
CA ALA A 143 -12.87 -0.75 -18.52
C ALA A 143 -11.63 0.10 -18.26
N SER A 144 -10.68 0.08 -19.20
CA SER A 144 -9.44 0.85 -19.12
C SER A 144 -9.73 2.34 -18.94
N PRO A 145 -9.22 3.01 -17.89
CA PRO A 145 -9.11 4.46 -17.89
C PRO A 145 -7.84 4.86 -18.65
N SER A 146 -8.01 5.86 -19.51
CA SER A 146 -6.94 6.52 -20.26
C SER A 146 -5.84 7.06 -19.34
N ALA A 147 -4.60 7.07 -19.84
CA ALA A 147 -3.32 7.26 -19.16
C ALA A 147 -3.05 8.67 -18.56
N ALA A 148 -4.08 9.39 -18.13
CA ALA A 148 -3.93 10.76 -17.64
C ALA A 148 -4.42 10.87 -16.21
N GLU A 149 -3.53 10.62 -15.24
CA GLU A 149 -3.45 11.26 -13.90
C GLU A 149 -2.60 10.42 -12.95
N ALA A 150 -1.29 10.34 -13.23
CA ALA A 150 -0.32 10.12 -12.16
C ALA A 150 -0.17 11.45 -11.39
N PRO A 151 -0.23 11.46 -10.04
CA PRO A 151 -0.03 12.69 -9.29
C PRO A 151 1.41 13.15 -9.48
N VAL A 152 1.57 14.34 -10.06
CA VAL A 152 2.86 15.02 -10.20
C VAL A 152 3.40 15.30 -8.80
N ILE A 153 4.47 14.61 -8.40
CA ILE A 153 5.26 14.95 -7.21
C ILE A 153 5.92 16.30 -7.49
N ARG A 154 5.24 17.39 -7.13
CA ARG A 154 5.77 18.75 -7.26
C ARG A 154 6.85 18.95 -6.20
N GLY A 155 8.11 18.72 -6.55
CA GLY A 155 9.23 18.96 -5.64
C GLY A 155 10.58 18.34 -6.02
N CYS A 156 10.66 17.39 -6.96
CA CYS A 156 11.95 16.91 -7.43
C CYS A 156 12.52 17.89 -8.47
N ALA A 157 13.34 18.83 -8.02
CA ALA A 157 14.22 19.57 -8.92
C ALA A 157 15.02 18.57 -9.75
N ALA A 158 14.93 18.70 -11.07
CA ALA A 158 15.64 17.86 -12.03
C ALA A 158 17.15 17.87 -11.74
N ILE A 159 17.66 16.80 -11.17
CA ILE A 159 19.10 16.55 -11.13
C ILE A 159 19.46 16.11 -12.56
N ARG A 160 19.99 17.04 -13.36
CA ARG A 160 20.56 16.70 -14.66
C ARG A 160 21.73 15.74 -14.42
N PRO A 161 21.78 14.58 -15.11
CA PRO A 161 22.95 13.72 -15.03
C PRO A 161 24.17 14.48 -15.55
N LYS A 162 25.25 14.45 -14.78
CA LYS A 162 26.57 14.92 -15.23
C LYS A 162 27.09 13.85 -16.19
N GLU A 163 27.31 14.21 -17.45
CA GLU A 163 28.01 13.35 -18.41
C GLU A 163 29.45 13.18 -17.91
N ASP A 164 29.82 11.96 -17.52
CA ASP A 164 31.22 11.58 -17.35
C ASP A 164 31.72 10.99 -18.68
N PRO A 165 32.76 11.59 -19.30
CA PRO A 165 33.35 11.07 -20.52
C PRO A 165 34.35 9.98 -20.14
N ALA A 166 34.14 8.79 -20.70
CA ALA A 166 35.08 7.67 -20.89
C ALA A 166 34.43 6.36 -20.44
N GLY A 167 34.07 5.57 -21.45
CA GLY A 167 33.61 4.20 -21.29
C GLY A 167 34.67 3.30 -20.67
N GLY A 168 34.18 2.25 -20.00
CA GLY A 168 35.02 1.19 -19.47
C GLY A 168 34.24 0.27 -18.56
N VAL A 169 33.48 -0.64 -19.17
CA VAL A 169 32.90 -1.82 -18.51
C VAL A 169 34.02 -2.61 -17.83
N LYS A 170 33.87 -2.94 -16.54
CA LYS A 170 34.48 -4.13 -15.94
C LYS A 170 33.48 -4.82 -15.01
N ALA A 171 33.58 -6.15 -15.05
CA ALA A 171 32.63 -7.18 -14.64
C ALA A 171 32.25 -7.17 -13.15
#